data_AF-A0A815PLP6-F1
#
_entry.id   AF-A0A815PLP6-F1
#
_cell.length_a   1.000
_cell.length_b   1.000
_cell.length_c   1.000
_cell.angle_alpha   90.00
_cell.angle_beta   90.00
_cell.angle_gamma   90.00
#
_symmetry.space_group_name_H-M   'P 1'
#
loop_
_entity.id
_entity.type
_entity.pdbx_description
1 polymer ?
#
loop_
_entity_poly.entity_id
_entity_poly.type
_entity_poly.pdbx_seq_one_letter_code
_entity_poly.pdbx_strand_id
1 'polypeptide(L)'
;MVGLSLLARLNRIVKTAKHINSEIPFGGVNVIFFGDYLQYSPVLDRPLYHSCASSEQITERQIDMQCAQKLISQMNCVVELSQQMRTEDIRYLELLNRLRGGQSIIEDYQLLCTRIVGNPKLQASLRQKPWNEAPILVLRNTLRTQINNRAVLNAAIEMGLRPMMCVAQDYFQGKIVDDLRLRKTILELPDNKTEHLPGYLPLVPGMPVLLTENMATELGLSNGTRGIFHQLVYEESSADIQFQDKNFPTNTKFITQPKYDLVEFPNCKLDSELAELQVKIIPIPISEQTFLFDVKELLAENVPKAAKINKKNHKNLNQA
;
A
#
# COMPACT_ATOMS: atom_id res chain seq x y z
N MET A 1 3.41 -12.90 -6.43
CA MET A 1 4.21 -11.97 -5.59
C MET A 1 5.32 -12.64 -4.77
N VAL A 2 5.33 -13.96 -4.54
CA VAL A 2 6.50 -14.65 -3.97
C VAL A 2 7.63 -14.69 -5.00
N GLY A 3 8.85 -14.32 -4.60
CA GLY A 3 10.03 -14.38 -5.44
C GLY A 3 11.03 -15.46 -5.04
N LEU A 4 12.03 -15.68 -5.90
CA LEU A 4 13.03 -16.74 -5.72
C LEU A 4 13.85 -16.57 -4.44
N SER A 5 14.24 -15.34 -4.09
CA SER A 5 15.04 -15.08 -2.89
C SER A 5 14.25 -15.43 -1.62
N LEU A 6 12.97 -15.03 -1.57
CA LEU A 6 12.09 -15.35 -0.45
C LEU A 6 11.89 -16.87 -0.31
N LEU A 7 11.67 -17.57 -1.41
CA LEU A 7 11.47 -19.02 -1.42
C LEU A 7 12.72 -19.78 -0.91
N ALA A 8 13.90 -19.39 -1.37
CA ALA A 8 15.17 -19.97 -0.94
C ALA A 8 15.36 -19.81 0.57
N ARG A 9 15.13 -18.59 1.07
CA ARG A 9 15.21 -18.27 2.50
C ARG A 9 14.22 -19.09 3.32
N LEU A 10 12.98 -19.22 2.86
CA LEU A 10 11.96 -20.04 3.53
C LEU A 10 12.41 -21.50 3.64
N ASN A 11 12.86 -22.09 2.53
CA ASN A 11 13.37 -23.46 2.51
C ASN A 11 14.54 -23.66 3.49
N ARG A 12 15.49 -22.71 3.52
CA ARG A 12 16.63 -22.74 4.46
C ARG A 12 16.16 -22.68 5.91
N ILE A 13 15.29 -21.72 6.26
CA ILE A 13 14.79 -21.55 7.63
C ILE A 13 14.05 -22.79 8.11
N VAL A 14 13.15 -23.36 7.30
CA VAL A 14 12.37 -24.54 7.69
C VAL A 14 13.28 -25.77 7.89
N LYS A 15 14.27 -25.97 7.00
CA LYS A 15 15.27 -27.04 7.17
C LYS A 15 16.03 -26.90 8.49
N THR A 16 16.53 -25.70 8.79
CA THR A 16 17.24 -25.42 10.04
C THR A 16 16.35 -25.65 11.25
N ALA A 17 15.13 -25.13 11.24
CA ALA A 17 14.20 -25.23 12.37
C ALA A 17 13.78 -26.68 12.68
N LYS A 18 13.66 -27.54 11.66
CA LYS A 18 13.29 -28.94 11.86
C LYS A 18 14.46 -29.85 12.22
N HIS A 19 15.71 -29.36 12.19
CA HIS A 19 16.91 -30.16 12.37
C HIS A 19 16.97 -31.41 11.47
N ILE A 20 16.40 -31.31 10.26
CA ILE A 20 16.37 -32.39 9.26
C ILE A 20 17.51 -32.20 8.26
N ASN A 21 17.95 -33.29 7.64
CA ASN A 21 18.94 -33.32 6.56
C ASN A 21 18.72 -32.21 5.51
N SER A 22 19.80 -31.54 5.11
CA SER A 22 19.82 -30.44 4.13
C SER A 22 19.22 -30.82 2.77
N GLU A 23 19.16 -32.10 2.43
CA GLU A 23 18.71 -32.55 1.11
C GLU A 23 17.18 -32.57 0.96
N ILE A 24 16.41 -32.59 2.05
CA ILE A 24 14.94 -32.72 1.98
C ILE A 24 14.30 -31.33 1.79
N PRO A 25 13.64 -31.03 0.65
CA PRO A 25 12.95 -29.76 0.42
C PRO A 25 12.02 -29.39 1.59
N PHE A 26 12.09 -28.14 2.04
CA PHE A 26 11.30 -27.58 3.14
C PHE A 26 11.29 -28.45 4.41
N GLY A 27 12.37 -29.22 4.67
CA GLY A 27 12.42 -30.15 5.80
C GLY A 27 11.28 -31.18 5.80
N GLY A 28 10.76 -31.56 4.63
CA GLY A 28 9.68 -32.53 4.48
C GLY A 28 8.29 -31.98 4.83
N VAL A 29 8.11 -30.65 4.87
CA VAL A 29 6.79 -30.03 4.97
C VAL A 29 6.10 -30.09 3.61
N ASN A 30 4.82 -30.47 3.60
CA ASN A 30 3.99 -30.38 2.40
C ASN A 30 3.74 -28.90 2.07
N VAL A 31 4.15 -28.45 0.89
CA VAL A 31 3.98 -27.06 0.45
C VAL A 31 2.99 -27.00 -0.70
N ILE A 32 1.95 -26.18 -0.54
CA ILE A 32 0.96 -25.90 -1.58
C ILE A 32 1.13 -24.44 -2.00
N PHE A 33 1.43 -24.22 -3.28
CA PHE A 33 1.47 -22.89 -3.87
C PHE A 33 0.14 -22.59 -4.55
N PHE A 34 -0.41 -21.40 -4.31
CA PHE A 34 -1.58 -20.90 -5.01
C PHE A 34 -1.30 -19.47 -5.48
N GLY A 35 -1.78 -19.14 -6.67
CA GLY A 35 -1.60 -17.81 -7.24
C GLY A 35 -1.73 -17.80 -8.75
N ASP A 36 -1.50 -16.63 -9.32
CA ASP A 36 -1.60 -16.38 -10.74
C ASP A 36 -0.37 -15.60 -11.21
N TYR A 37 0.41 -16.19 -12.12
CA TYR A 37 1.64 -15.61 -12.64
C TYR A 37 1.42 -14.37 -13.52
N LEU A 38 0.19 -14.13 -13.97
CA LEU A 38 -0.16 -12.93 -14.75
C LEU A 38 -0.52 -11.73 -13.86
N GLN A 39 -0.44 -11.87 -12.54
CA GLN A 39 -0.52 -10.75 -11.61
C GLN A 39 0.86 -10.05 -11.47
N TYR A 40 0.95 -9.09 -10.54
CA TYR A 40 2.19 -8.35 -10.32
C TYR A 40 3.36 -9.27 -9.95
N SER A 41 4.48 -9.02 -10.61
CA SER A 41 5.78 -9.61 -10.26
C SER A 41 6.18 -9.23 -8.83
N PRO A 42 6.99 -10.06 -8.15
CA PRO A 42 7.56 -9.71 -6.86
C PRO A 42 8.30 -8.37 -6.89
N VAL A 43 8.15 -7.57 -5.85
CA VAL A 43 8.86 -6.28 -5.71
C VAL A 43 10.28 -6.56 -5.22
N LEU A 44 11.30 -6.01 -5.90
CA LEU A 44 12.74 -6.17 -5.59
C LEU A 44 13.27 -7.62 -5.59
N ASP A 45 12.47 -8.58 -6.08
CA ASP A 45 12.83 -9.99 -6.23
C ASP A 45 12.48 -10.49 -7.63
N ARG A 46 12.95 -11.69 -7.99
CA ARG A 46 12.64 -12.32 -9.29
C ARG A 46 11.44 -13.25 -9.17
N PRO A 47 10.54 -13.28 -10.19
CA PRO A 47 9.44 -14.24 -10.21
C PRO A 47 9.94 -15.68 -10.27
N LEU A 48 9.10 -16.62 -9.84
CA LEU A 48 9.47 -18.04 -9.73
C LEU A 48 9.83 -18.70 -11.08
N TYR A 49 9.27 -18.20 -12.18
CA TYR A 49 9.56 -18.64 -13.54
C TYR A 49 10.78 -17.95 -14.18
N HIS A 50 11.46 -17.05 -13.45
CA HIS A 50 12.65 -16.39 -13.98
C HIS A 50 13.76 -17.40 -14.21
N SER A 51 14.44 -17.33 -15.36
CA SER A 51 15.63 -18.13 -15.64
C SER A 51 16.90 -17.39 -15.19
N CYS A 52 17.74 -18.04 -14.37
CA CYS A 52 19.03 -17.49 -13.98
C CYS A 52 20.07 -17.85 -15.03
N ALA A 53 20.60 -16.85 -15.75
CA ALA A 53 21.78 -17.06 -16.59
C ALA A 53 23.01 -17.35 -15.72
N SER A 54 23.92 -18.18 -16.25
CA SER A 54 25.24 -18.39 -15.68
C SER A 54 26.04 -17.10 -15.74
N SER A 55 26.39 -16.54 -14.58
CA SER A 55 27.31 -15.40 -14.45
C SER A 55 28.69 -15.90 -14.05
N GLU A 56 29.73 -15.21 -14.51
CA GLU A 56 31.14 -15.51 -14.15
C GLU A 56 31.43 -15.28 -12.67
N GLN A 57 30.64 -14.44 -11.99
CA GLN A 57 30.72 -14.21 -10.55
C GLN A 57 29.47 -14.76 -9.86
N ILE A 58 29.68 -15.69 -8.93
CA ILE A 58 28.63 -16.33 -8.16
C ILE A 58 28.54 -15.68 -6.78
N THR A 59 27.43 -15.01 -6.52
CA THR A 59 27.05 -14.43 -5.23
C THR A 59 26.16 -15.42 -4.44
N GLU A 60 26.12 -15.30 -3.11
CA GLU A 60 25.21 -16.10 -2.27
C GLU A 60 23.75 -15.96 -2.74
N ARG A 61 23.34 -14.74 -3.10
CA ARG A 61 22.00 -14.48 -3.64
C ARG A 61 21.72 -15.28 -4.92
N GLN A 62 22.69 -15.38 -5.84
CA GLN A 62 22.51 -16.17 -7.06
C GLN A 62 22.41 -17.67 -6.76
N ILE A 63 23.19 -18.17 -5.80
CA ILE A 63 23.09 -19.57 -5.33
C ILE A 63 21.71 -19.84 -4.77
N ASP A 64 21.21 -18.97 -3.89
CA ASP A 64 19.87 -19.07 -3.30
C ASP A 64 18.79 -19.09 -4.39
N MET A 65 18.88 -18.20 -5.38
CA MET A 65 17.93 -18.16 -6.48
C MET A 65 17.96 -19.44 -7.34
N GLN A 66 19.14 -19.99 -7.62
CA GLN A 66 19.28 -21.27 -8.34
C GLN A 66 18.71 -22.43 -7.52
N CYS A 67 18.92 -22.44 -6.21
CA CYS A 67 18.31 -23.43 -5.31
C CYS A 67 16.78 -23.32 -5.35
N ALA A 68 16.22 -22.11 -5.26
CA ALA A 68 14.77 -21.90 -5.36
C ALA A 68 14.19 -22.36 -6.71
N GLN A 69 14.88 -22.12 -7.82
CA GLN A 69 14.47 -22.63 -9.13
C GLN A 69 14.42 -24.16 -9.14
N LYS A 70 15.46 -24.83 -8.61
CA LYS A 70 15.46 -26.29 -8.51
C LYS A 70 14.30 -26.81 -7.65
N LEU A 71 13.91 -26.10 -6.58
CA LEU A 71 12.74 -26.45 -5.77
C LEU A 71 11.44 -26.34 -6.58
N ILE A 72 11.26 -25.26 -7.33
CA ILE A 72 10.07 -25.09 -8.18
C ILE A 72 10.02 -26.16 -9.28
N SER A 73 11.16 -26.51 -9.87
CA SER A 73 11.24 -27.58 -10.88
C SER A 73 10.95 -28.99 -10.32
N GLN A 74 10.96 -29.17 -9.00
CA GLN A 74 10.58 -30.43 -8.34
C GLN A 74 9.07 -30.56 -8.11
N MET A 75 8.27 -29.52 -8.40
CA MET A 75 6.82 -29.60 -8.28
C MET A 75 6.26 -30.65 -9.24
N ASN A 76 5.60 -31.67 -8.67
CA ASN A 76 5.11 -32.83 -9.41
C ASN A 76 3.61 -32.77 -9.75
N CYS A 77 2.88 -31.82 -9.15
CA CYS A 77 1.45 -31.66 -9.33
C CYS A 77 1.12 -30.18 -9.55
N VAL A 78 0.43 -29.91 -10.66
CA VAL A 78 -0.09 -28.57 -10.99
C VAL A 78 -1.57 -28.74 -11.29
N VAL A 79 -2.39 -27.94 -10.63
CA VAL A 79 -3.85 -27.90 -10.83
C VAL A 79 -4.21 -26.52 -11.36
N GLU A 80 -4.79 -26.47 -12.55
CA GLU A 80 -5.33 -25.24 -13.15
C GLU A 80 -6.83 -25.15 -12.88
N LEU A 81 -7.28 -24.03 -12.31
CA LEU A 81 -8.69 -23.74 -12.12
C LEU A 81 -9.22 -22.97 -13.33
N SER A 82 -10.16 -23.57 -14.07
CA SER A 82 -10.70 -23.00 -15.31
C SER A 82 -11.99 -22.20 -15.13
N GLN A 83 -12.74 -22.45 -14.05
CA GLN A 83 -14.01 -21.77 -13.81
C GLN A 83 -13.81 -20.43 -13.09
N GLN A 84 -14.28 -19.35 -13.73
CA GLN A 84 -14.28 -18.00 -13.17
C GLN A 84 -15.54 -17.79 -12.31
N MET A 85 -15.37 -17.33 -11.06
CA MET A 85 -16.47 -17.18 -10.08
C MET A 85 -16.76 -15.74 -9.63
N ARG A 86 -16.13 -14.72 -10.23
CA ARG A 86 -16.19 -13.30 -9.80
C ARG A 86 -17.20 -12.48 -10.59
N THR A 87 -17.42 -12.78 -11.87
CA THR A 87 -18.30 -12.00 -12.72
C THR A 87 -19.26 -12.92 -13.49
N GLU A 88 -20.53 -12.52 -13.51
CA GLU A 88 -21.58 -13.17 -14.31
C GLU A 88 -21.76 -12.48 -15.68
N ASP A 89 -21.11 -11.32 -15.88
CA ASP A 89 -21.15 -10.58 -17.14
C ASP A 89 -20.28 -11.28 -18.19
N ILE A 90 -20.94 -12.01 -19.09
CA ILE A 90 -20.30 -12.78 -20.17
C ILE A 90 -19.41 -11.90 -21.04
N ARG A 91 -19.89 -10.70 -21.42
CA ARG A 91 -19.14 -9.80 -22.32
C ARG A 91 -17.90 -9.25 -21.63
N TYR A 92 -17.97 -8.98 -20.33
CA TYR A 92 -16.82 -8.57 -19.54
C TYR A 92 -15.83 -9.73 -19.32
N LEU A 93 -16.32 -10.94 -19.07
CA LEU A 93 -15.48 -12.13 -18.94
C LEU A 93 -14.68 -12.41 -20.21
N GLU A 94 -15.30 -12.32 -21.39
CA GLU A 94 -14.62 -12.45 -22.68
C GLU A 94 -13.49 -11.41 -22.85
N LEU A 95 -13.75 -10.16 -22.46
CA LEU A 95 -12.74 -9.10 -22.44
C LEU A 95 -11.57 -9.47 -21.53
N LEU A 96 -11.85 -9.92 -20.30
CA LEU A 96 -10.81 -10.29 -19.33
C LEU A 96 -9.95 -11.46 -19.82
N ASN A 97 -10.56 -12.45 -20.47
CA ASN A 97 -9.84 -13.59 -21.04
C ASN A 97 -8.91 -13.17 -22.19
N ARG A 98 -9.38 -12.29 -23.09
CA ARG A 98 -8.53 -11.72 -24.15
C ARG A 98 -7.42 -10.86 -23.58
N LEU A 99 -7.71 -10.02 -22.58
CA LEU A 99 -6.70 -9.20 -21.91
C LEU A 99 -5.62 -10.07 -21.26
N ARG A 100 -6.01 -11.15 -20.57
CA ARG A 100 -5.10 -12.13 -19.97
C ARG A 100 -4.14 -12.74 -20.99
N GLY A 101 -4.62 -13.05 -22.20
CA GLY A 101 -3.83 -13.60 -23.29
C GLY A 101 -3.06 -12.58 -24.14
N GLY A 102 -3.18 -11.28 -23.86
CA GLY A 102 -2.61 -10.22 -24.71
C GLY A 102 -3.30 -10.08 -26.08
N GLN A 103 -4.57 -10.48 -26.18
CA GLN A 103 -5.37 -10.55 -27.41
C GLN A 103 -6.52 -9.52 -27.41
N SER A 104 -6.35 -8.39 -26.71
CA SER A 104 -7.40 -7.36 -26.61
C SER A 104 -7.74 -6.77 -27.99
N ILE A 105 -9.03 -6.56 -28.25
CA ILE A 105 -9.55 -5.99 -29.49
C ILE A 105 -10.11 -4.58 -29.28
N ILE A 106 -10.41 -3.87 -30.37
CA ILE A 106 -10.88 -2.48 -30.29
C ILE A 106 -12.23 -2.38 -29.55
N GLU A 107 -13.08 -3.39 -29.68
CA GLU A 107 -14.37 -3.49 -29.00
C GLU A 107 -14.21 -3.59 -27.48
N ASP A 108 -13.12 -4.19 -27.00
CA ASP A 108 -12.81 -4.26 -25.57
C ASP A 108 -12.43 -2.89 -25.01
N TYR A 109 -11.59 -2.16 -25.75
CA TYR A 109 -11.25 -0.77 -25.42
C TYR A 109 -12.50 0.12 -25.40
N GLN A 110 -13.34 0.02 -26.44
CA GLN A 110 -14.59 0.77 -26.53
C GLN A 110 -15.54 0.45 -25.37
N LEU A 111 -15.65 -0.83 -24.98
CA LEU A 111 -16.43 -1.24 -23.81
C LEU A 111 -15.94 -0.56 -22.54
N LEU A 112 -14.63 -0.54 -22.29
CA LEU A 112 -14.05 0.16 -21.12
C LEU A 112 -14.30 1.66 -21.18
N CYS A 113 -14.23 2.28 -22.36
CA CYS A 113 -14.53 3.71 -22.54
C CYS A 113 -15.99 4.08 -22.19
N THR A 114 -16.93 3.13 -22.24
CA THR A 114 -18.31 3.36 -21.76
C THR A 114 -18.40 3.57 -20.25
N ARG A 115 -17.37 3.14 -19.50
CA ARG A 115 -17.30 3.22 -18.03
C ARG A 115 -16.48 4.42 -17.53
N ILE A 116 -15.99 5.28 -18.42
CA ILE A 116 -15.31 6.52 -18.04
C ILE A 116 -16.34 7.48 -17.41
N VAL A 117 -16.01 7.99 -16.23
CA VAL A 117 -16.83 8.99 -15.53
C VAL A 117 -16.99 10.24 -16.40
N GLY A 118 -18.22 10.72 -16.55
CA GLY A 118 -18.56 11.83 -17.44
C GLY A 118 -19.03 11.40 -18.84
N ASN A 119 -19.01 10.11 -19.17
CA ASN A 119 -19.66 9.60 -20.36
C ASN A 119 -21.18 9.83 -20.28
N PRO A 120 -21.83 10.48 -21.27
CA PRO A 120 -23.28 10.75 -21.23
C PRO A 120 -24.16 9.51 -21.12
N LYS A 121 -23.65 8.34 -21.53
CA LYS A 121 -24.35 7.06 -21.42
C LYS A 121 -24.23 6.44 -20.02
N LEU A 122 -23.32 6.91 -19.19
CA LEU A 122 -23.13 6.42 -17.83
C LEU A 122 -24.03 7.23 -16.87
N GLN A 123 -25.14 6.64 -16.47
CA GLN A 123 -26.10 7.25 -15.53
C GLN A 123 -25.66 7.14 -14.06
N ALA A 124 -24.59 6.38 -13.78
CA ALA A 124 -24.12 6.16 -12.42
C ALA A 124 -23.48 7.43 -11.84
N SER A 125 -23.92 7.82 -10.64
CA SER A 125 -23.33 8.93 -9.89
C SER A 125 -22.33 8.43 -8.86
N LEU A 126 -21.15 9.05 -8.80
CA LEU A 126 -20.15 8.78 -7.75
C LEU A 126 -20.60 9.24 -6.36
N ARG A 127 -21.69 10.01 -6.25
CA ARG A 127 -22.28 10.44 -4.98
C ARG A 127 -23.29 9.45 -4.42
N GLN A 128 -23.64 8.41 -5.17
CA GLN A 128 -24.66 7.42 -4.79
C GLN A 128 -24.03 6.05 -4.56
N LYS A 129 -24.67 5.23 -3.73
CA LYS A 129 -24.26 3.83 -3.52
C LYS A 129 -24.38 3.02 -4.82
N PRO A 130 -23.49 2.05 -5.07
CA PRO A 130 -22.33 1.70 -4.24
C PRO A 130 -21.06 2.55 -4.51
N TRP A 131 -21.11 3.49 -5.46
CA TRP A 131 -19.94 4.19 -5.98
C TRP A 131 -19.33 5.20 -5.02
N ASN A 132 -20.13 5.81 -4.15
CA ASN A 132 -19.66 6.69 -3.08
C ASN A 132 -18.85 5.96 -1.99
N GLU A 133 -18.93 4.63 -1.94
CA GLU A 133 -18.21 3.77 -1.00
C GLU A 133 -17.16 2.88 -1.71
N ALA A 134 -17.03 3.01 -3.03
CA ALA A 134 -16.13 2.18 -3.81
C ALA A 134 -14.67 2.55 -3.56
N PRO A 135 -13.76 1.56 -3.46
CA PRO A 135 -12.34 1.83 -3.34
C PRO A 135 -11.79 2.47 -4.62
N ILE A 136 -10.94 3.48 -4.46
CA ILE A 136 -10.23 4.11 -5.58
C ILE A 136 -8.85 3.47 -5.68
N LEU A 137 -8.58 2.86 -6.84
CA LEU A 137 -7.27 2.27 -7.15
C LEU A 137 -6.42 3.28 -7.93
N VAL A 138 -5.19 3.50 -7.46
CA VAL A 138 -4.22 4.38 -8.10
C VAL A 138 -2.85 3.72 -8.16
N LEU A 139 -2.03 4.14 -9.13
CA LEU A 139 -0.70 3.55 -9.37
C LEU A 139 0.37 4.01 -8.37
N ARG A 140 0.19 5.17 -7.72
CA ARG A 140 1.22 5.80 -6.88
C ARG A 140 0.72 6.03 -5.47
N ASN A 141 1.53 5.66 -4.48
CA ASN A 141 1.25 5.89 -3.07
C ASN A 141 1.02 7.38 -2.76
N THR A 142 1.81 8.27 -3.35
CA THR A 142 1.64 9.72 -3.21
C THR A 142 0.24 10.20 -3.59
N LEU A 143 -0.30 9.69 -4.71
CA LEU A 143 -1.64 10.04 -5.16
C LEU A 143 -2.71 9.42 -4.25
N ARG A 144 -2.51 8.18 -3.78
CA ARG A 144 -3.41 7.53 -2.81
C ARG A 144 -3.52 8.38 -1.54
N THR A 145 -2.39 8.79 -0.97
CA THR A 145 -2.35 9.59 0.26
C THR A 145 -3.04 10.95 0.06
N GLN A 146 -2.78 11.62 -1.07
CA GLN A 146 -3.46 12.89 -1.39
C GLN A 146 -4.98 12.74 -1.53
N ILE A 147 -5.44 11.69 -2.21
CA ILE A 147 -6.88 11.41 -2.39
C ILE A 147 -7.52 11.09 -1.03
N ASN A 148 -6.90 10.23 -0.22
CA ASN A 148 -7.40 9.87 1.11
C ASN A 148 -7.48 11.09 2.03
N ASN A 149 -6.42 11.90 2.09
CA ASN A 149 -6.42 13.11 2.92
C ASN A 149 -7.53 14.07 2.49
N ARG A 150 -7.71 14.28 1.17
CA ARG A 150 -8.79 15.12 0.66
C ARG A 150 -10.18 14.53 0.94
N ALA A 151 -10.34 13.21 0.87
CA ALA A 151 -11.60 12.54 1.17
C ALA A 151 -12.00 12.73 2.65
N VAL A 152 -11.05 12.57 3.58
CA VAL A 152 -11.30 12.79 5.02
C VAL A 152 -11.64 14.24 5.30
N LEU A 153 -10.91 15.20 4.73
CA LEU A 153 -11.20 16.63 4.92
C LEU A 153 -12.56 17.04 4.33
N ASN A 154 -12.92 16.51 3.16
CA ASN A 154 -14.24 16.77 2.57
C ASN A 154 -15.36 16.16 3.43
N ALA A 155 -15.17 14.94 3.95
CA ALA A 155 -16.14 14.30 4.84
C ALA A 155 -16.36 15.12 6.11
N ALA A 156 -15.30 15.68 6.71
CA ALA A 156 -15.43 16.59 7.85
C ALA A 156 -16.35 17.80 7.53
N ILE A 157 -16.14 18.42 6.37
CA ILE A 157 -16.95 19.57 5.91
C ILE A 157 -18.41 19.16 5.70
N GLU A 158 -18.65 18.04 5.02
CA GLU A 158 -20.00 17.54 4.75
C GLU A 158 -20.76 17.17 6.03
N MET A 159 -20.06 16.63 7.04
CA MET A 159 -20.62 16.28 8.34
C MET A 159 -20.71 17.47 9.31
N GLY A 160 -20.19 18.64 8.95
CA GLY A 160 -20.10 19.79 9.86
C GLY A 160 -19.17 19.55 11.05
N LEU A 161 -18.21 18.63 10.93
CA LEU A 161 -17.26 18.28 11.98
C LEU A 161 -15.95 19.05 11.83
N ARG A 162 -15.30 19.33 12.95
CA ARG A 162 -13.94 19.88 12.98
C ARG A 162 -12.95 18.76 12.59
N PRO A 163 -12.16 18.88 11.51
CA PRO A 163 -11.18 17.86 11.17
C PRO A 163 -10.13 17.73 12.28
N MET A 164 -9.80 16.49 12.67
CA MET A 164 -8.66 16.21 13.55
C MET A 164 -7.46 15.77 12.72
N MET A 165 -6.28 16.27 13.06
CA MET A 165 -5.03 15.91 12.44
C MET A 165 -4.10 15.34 13.50
N CYS A 166 -3.82 14.05 13.45
CA CYS A 166 -2.76 13.45 14.24
C CYS A 166 -1.42 13.74 13.53
N VAL A 167 -0.51 14.40 14.24
CA VAL A 167 0.79 14.86 13.70
C VAL A 167 1.90 14.01 14.30
N ALA A 168 2.73 13.42 13.44
CA ALA A 168 3.87 12.62 13.87
C ALA A 168 4.87 13.46 14.70
N GLN A 169 5.58 12.77 15.60
CA GLN A 169 6.69 13.34 16.36
C GLN A 169 7.98 12.66 15.90
N ASP A 170 8.83 13.42 15.22
CA ASP A 170 10.10 12.92 14.69
C ASP A 170 11.24 13.17 15.68
N TYR A 171 12.08 12.16 15.87
CA TYR A 171 13.24 12.20 16.74
C TYR A 171 14.51 11.84 15.97
N PHE A 172 15.60 12.57 16.23
CA PHE A 172 16.94 12.25 15.76
C PHE A 172 17.84 12.00 16.97
N GLN A 173 18.39 10.78 17.08
CA GLN A 173 19.24 10.37 18.21
C GLN A 173 18.59 10.65 19.59
N GLY A 174 17.29 10.40 19.70
CA GLY A 174 16.51 10.61 20.93
C GLY A 174 16.14 12.07 21.24
N LYS A 175 16.49 13.03 20.38
CA LYS A 175 16.09 14.43 20.48
C LYS A 175 15.00 14.75 19.48
N ILE A 176 13.99 15.49 19.90
CA ILE A 176 12.93 15.96 19.00
C ILE A 176 13.54 16.81 17.88
N VAL A 177 13.03 16.67 16.66
CA VAL A 177 13.41 17.55 15.55
C VAL A 177 12.76 18.92 15.76
N ASP A 178 13.55 19.89 16.19
CA ASP A 178 13.13 21.25 16.55
C ASP A 178 13.25 22.26 15.38
N ASP A 179 14.13 22.00 14.41
CA ASP A 179 14.24 22.81 13.20
C ASP A 179 12.92 22.78 12.41
N LEU A 180 12.27 23.96 12.33
CA LEU A 180 10.95 24.11 11.73
C LEU A 180 10.91 23.70 10.25
N ARG A 181 11.99 23.96 9.50
CA ARG A 181 12.06 23.65 8.07
C ARG A 181 12.16 22.14 7.87
N LEU A 182 13.09 21.50 8.58
CA LEU A 182 13.30 20.06 8.52
C LEU A 182 12.07 19.30 9.01
N ARG A 183 11.50 19.70 10.14
CA ARG A 183 10.26 19.11 10.68
C ARG A 183 9.13 19.18 9.65
N LYS A 184 8.91 20.35 9.05
CA LYS A 184 7.89 20.50 8.01
C LYS A 184 8.16 19.58 6.81
N THR A 185 9.40 19.53 6.32
CA THR A 185 9.74 18.68 5.18
C THR A 185 9.51 17.21 5.49
N ILE A 186 9.87 16.73 6.69
CA ILE A 186 9.65 15.33 7.09
C ILE A 186 8.15 15.01 7.17
N LEU A 187 7.35 15.89 7.78
CA LEU A 187 5.91 15.70 7.89
C LEU A 187 5.20 15.64 6.52
N GLU A 188 5.73 16.33 5.52
CA GLU A 188 5.21 16.35 4.14
C GLU A 188 5.74 15.18 3.29
N LEU A 189 6.62 14.31 3.83
CA LEU A 189 7.10 13.15 3.08
C LEU A 189 5.97 12.17 2.76
N PRO A 190 6.00 11.55 1.57
CA PRO A 190 5.14 10.42 1.28
C PRO A 190 5.35 9.29 2.28
N ASP A 191 4.27 8.66 2.75
CA ASP A 191 4.32 7.56 3.73
C ASP A 191 5.25 6.40 3.32
N ASN A 192 5.43 6.16 2.03
CA ASN A 192 6.34 5.14 1.50
C ASN A 192 7.83 5.49 1.62
N LYS A 193 8.16 6.67 2.17
CA LYS A 193 9.51 7.11 2.54
C LYS A 193 9.72 7.10 4.06
N THR A 194 8.67 6.82 4.82
CA THR A 194 8.63 6.84 6.28
C THR A 194 8.04 5.53 6.82
N GLU A 195 8.40 4.40 6.17
CA GLU A 195 7.96 3.04 6.54
C GLU A 195 6.43 2.92 6.76
N HIS A 196 5.66 3.54 5.86
CA HIS A 196 4.19 3.57 5.86
C HIS A 196 3.54 4.37 7.01
N LEU A 197 4.32 5.11 7.80
CA LEU A 197 3.81 6.00 8.84
C LEU A 197 3.71 7.44 8.30
N PRO A 198 2.50 8.01 8.15
CA PRO A 198 2.35 9.36 7.60
C PRO A 198 2.72 10.44 8.63
N GLY A 199 3.30 11.55 8.17
CA GLY A 199 3.54 12.72 9.03
C GLY A 199 2.25 13.41 9.48
N TYR A 200 1.26 13.46 8.60
CA TYR A 200 -0.08 13.98 8.86
C TYR A 200 -1.13 12.90 8.63
N LEU A 201 -1.83 12.51 9.68
CA LEU A 201 -2.94 11.56 9.62
C LEU A 201 -4.26 12.28 9.93
N PRO A 202 -5.05 12.66 8.89
CA PRO A 202 -6.36 13.23 9.10
C PRO A 202 -7.35 12.16 9.56
N LEU A 203 -8.12 12.48 10.59
CA LEU A 203 -9.06 11.56 11.23
C LEU A 203 -10.43 12.24 11.41
N VAL A 204 -11.48 11.53 11.01
CA VAL A 204 -12.88 11.94 11.14
C VAL A 204 -13.70 10.70 11.50
N PRO A 205 -14.47 10.73 12.62
CA PRO A 205 -15.32 9.61 13.02
C PRO A 205 -16.21 9.11 11.88
N GLY A 206 -16.33 7.78 11.75
CA GLY A 206 -17.08 7.12 10.68
C GLY A 206 -16.29 6.88 9.39
N MET A 207 -15.10 7.44 9.24
CA MET A 207 -14.28 7.19 8.04
C MET A 207 -13.60 5.81 8.06
N PRO A 208 -13.48 5.15 6.89
CA PRO A 208 -12.78 3.88 6.79
C PRO A 208 -11.27 4.05 7.00
N VAL A 209 -10.68 3.12 7.74
CA VAL A 209 -9.23 3.03 7.95
C VAL A 209 -8.74 1.62 7.62
N LEU A 210 -7.44 1.47 7.39
CA LEU A 210 -6.78 0.18 7.20
C LEU A 210 -5.73 0.00 8.28
N LEU A 211 -5.73 -1.15 8.94
CA LEU A 211 -4.66 -1.54 9.84
C LEU A 211 -3.38 -1.79 9.02
N THR A 212 -2.26 -1.21 9.43
CA THR A 212 -0.97 -1.32 8.72
C THR A 212 -0.04 -2.40 9.28
N GLU A 213 -0.43 -3.02 10.41
CA GLU A 213 0.41 -3.96 11.15
C GLU A 213 -0.37 -5.23 11.52
N ASN A 214 0.35 -6.30 11.84
CA ASN A 214 -0.24 -7.53 12.35
C ASN A 214 -0.34 -7.43 13.87
N MET A 215 -1.54 -7.19 14.40
CA MET A 215 -1.76 -7.05 15.83
C MET A 215 -2.19 -8.36 16.49
N ALA A 216 -3.27 -8.96 15.99
CA ALA A 216 -3.84 -10.20 16.52
C ALA A 216 -4.46 -10.99 15.37
N THR A 217 -3.62 -11.69 14.61
CA THR A 217 -4.01 -12.39 13.38
C THR A 217 -5.06 -13.48 13.63
N GLU A 218 -5.02 -14.11 14.79
CA GLU A 218 -5.98 -15.09 15.29
C GLU A 218 -7.39 -14.51 15.43
N LEU A 219 -7.49 -13.23 15.77
CA LEU A 219 -8.75 -12.47 15.85
C LEU A 219 -9.15 -11.85 14.50
N GLY A 220 -8.33 -12.00 13.46
CA GLY A 220 -8.56 -11.37 12.16
C GLY A 220 -8.08 -9.91 12.09
N LEU A 221 -7.21 -9.49 13.00
CA LEU A 221 -6.59 -8.15 13.01
C LEU A 221 -5.19 -8.21 12.42
N SER A 222 -5.11 -8.23 11.09
CA SER A 222 -3.86 -8.24 10.33
C SER A 222 -3.68 -6.99 9.48
N ASN A 223 -2.47 -6.77 8.96
CA ASN A 223 -2.22 -5.72 7.98
C ASN A 223 -3.20 -5.84 6.80
N GLY A 224 -3.84 -4.73 6.43
CA GLY A 224 -4.87 -4.63 5.41
C GLY A 224 -6.30 -4.80 5.92
N THR A 225 -6.51 -5.08 7.22
CA THR A 225 -7.86 -5.20 7.79
C THR A 225 -8.55 -3.84 7.79
N ARG A 226 -9.75 -3.79 7.21
CA ARG A 226 -10.58 -2.58 7.18
C ARG A 226 -11.28 -2.37 8.52
N GLY A 227 -11.16 -1.17 9.05
CA GLY A 227 -11.91 -0.70 10.21
C GLY A 227 -12.66 0.60 9.92
N ILE A 228 -13.42 1.05 10.92
CA ILE A 228 -14.11 2.34 10.94
C ILE A 228 -13.55 3.12 12.12
N PHE A 229 -12.96 4.28 11.85
CA PHE A 229 -12.42 5.12 12.90
C PHE A 229 -13.55 5.72 13.74
N HIS A 230 -13.46 5.60 15.07
CA HIS A 230 -14.45 6.17 16.00
C HIS A 230 -13.93 7.42 16.69
N GLN A 231 -12.76 7.31 17.33
CA GLN A 231 -12.25 8.39 18.18
C GLN A 231 -10.74 8.31 18.33
N LEU A 232 -10.08 9.46 18.36
CA LEU A 232 -8.70 9.60 18.80
C LEU A 232 -8.71 9.97 20.28
N VAL A 233 -7.98 9.22 21.11
CA VAL A 233 -7.80 9.52 22.54
C VAL A 233 -6.46 10.24 22.70
N TYR A 234 -6.45 11.39 23.38
CA TYR A 234 -5.29 12.26 23.56
C TYR A 234 -5.46 13.13 24.81
N GLU A 235 -4.39 13.79 25.26
CA GLU A 235 -4.45 14.77 26.36
C GLU A 235 -4.82 16.16 25.82
N GLU A 236 -5.74 16.88 26.47
CA GLU A 236 -6.21 18.19 25.96
C GLU A 236 -5.08 19.23 25.84
N SER A 237 -4.05 19.14 26.68
CA SER A 237 -2.83 19.96 26.61
C SER A 237 -2.04 19.78 25.30
N SER A 238 -2.28 18.69 24.57
CA SER A 238 -1.61 18.36 23.31
C SER A 238 -2.34 18.87 22.06
N ALA A 239 -3.49 19.53 22.26
CA ALA A 239 -4.30 20.11 21.20
C ALA A 239 -3.93 21.57 20.92
N ASP A 240 -4.10 21.99 19.67
CA ASP A 240 -3.99 23.39 19.23
C ASP A 240 -2.59 24.01 19.37
N ILE A 241 -1.54 23.24 19.04
CA ILE A 241 -0.27 23.88 18.64
C ILE A 241 -0.56 24.75 17.41
N GLN A 242 -0.05 25.99 17.40
CA GLN A 242 -0.18 26.95 16.30
C GLN A 242 0.53 26.47 15.01
N PHE A 243 0.14 25.33 14.48
CA PHE A 243 0.42 24.91 13.12
C PHE A 243 -0.45 25.73 12.18
N GLN A 244 0.07 26.88 11.75
CA GLN A 244 -0.48 27.58 10.59
C GLN A 244 0.03 26.93 9.32
N ASP A 245 -0.46 25.73 9.03
CA ASP A 245 -0.24 25.13 7.71
C ASP A 245 -1.39 25.54 6.79
N LYS A 246 -1.04 26.29 5.73
CA LYS A 246 -1.97 26.78 4.71
C LYS A 246 -2.66 25.65 3.94
N ASN A 247 -2.15 24.43 4.05
CA ASN A 247 -2.67 23.26 3.36
C ASN A 247 -3.94 22.68 4.00
N PHE A 248 -4.27 23.06 5.25
CA PHE A 248 -5.42 22.53 5.97
C PHE A 248 -6.45 23.62 6.31
N PRO A 249 -7.74 23.26 6.48
CA PRO A 249 -8.76 24.19 6.94
C PRO A 249 -8.33 24.90 8.24
N THR A 250 -8.65 26.19 8.37
CA THR A 250 -8.23 27.03 9.52
C THR A 250 -8.77 26.54 10.86
N ASN A 251 -9.88 25.82 10.85
CA ASN A 251 -10.46 25.19 12.02
C ASN A 251 -9.92 23.77 12.26
N THR A 252 -8.84 23.30 11.64
CA THR A 252 -8.30 21.96 11.93
C THR A 252 -7.79 21.88 13.37
N LYS A 253 -8.04 20.77 14.07
CA LYS A 253 -7.48 20.49 15.40
C LYS A 253 -6.23 19.61 15.24
N PHE A 254 -5.05 20.15 15.54
CA PHE A 254 -3.79 19.41 15.48
C PHE A 254 -3.48 18.77 16.83
N ILE A 255 -3.19 17.47 16.81
CA ILE A 255 -2.87 16.65 17.99
C ILE A 255 -1.47 16.07 17.81
N THR A 256 -0.55 16.35 18.73
CA THR A 256 0.83 15.81 18.68
C THR A 256 1.13 14.74 19.71
N GLN A 257 0.28 14.54 20.72
CA GLN A 257 0.46 13.49 21.72
C GLN A 257 -0.81 12.62 21.81
N PRO A 258 -1.08 11.82 20.77
CA PRO A 258 -2.13 10.81 20.84
C PRO A 258 -1.79 9.77 21.91
N LYS A 259 -2.79 9.05 22.42
CA LYS A 259 -2.62 7.87 23.29
C LYS A 259 -2.94 6.59 22.53
N TYR A 260 -4.08 6.56 21.84
CA TYR A 260 -4.52 5.46 20.98
C TYR A 260 -5.74 5.91 20.17
N ASP A 261 -6.03 5.18 19.09
CA ASP A 261 -7.29 5.29 18.34
C ASP A 261 -8.28 4.23 18.80
N LEU A 262 -9.57 4.55 18.83
CA LEU A 262 -10.65 3.58 18.90
C LEU A 262 -11.14 3.30 17.48
N VAL A 263 -11.01 2.05 17.05
CA VAL A 263 -11.40 1.62 15.70
C VAL A 263 -12.32 0.41 15.81
N GLU A 264 -13.44 0.46 15.11
CA GLU A 264 -14.35 -0.67 14.98
C GLU A 264 -13.89 -1.57 13.84
N PHE A 265 -13.79 -2.87 14.10
CA PHE A 265 -13.49 -3.89 13.11
C PHE A 265 -14.67 -4.85 12.96
N PRO A 266 -15.62 -4.58 12.04
CA PRO A 266 -16.88 -5.35 11.94
C PRO A 266 -16.68 -6.85 11.71
N ASN A 267 -15.58 -7.21 11.03
CA ASN A 267 -15.21 -8.58 10.66
C ASN A 267 -14.22 -9.23 11.64
N CYS A 268 -13.86 -8.56 12.74
CA CYS A 268 -13.05 -9.17 13.79
C CYS A 268 -13.80 -10.32 14.44
N LYS A 269 -13.08 -11.38 14.81
CA LYS A 269 -13.61 -12.60 15.47
C LYS A 269 -13.77 -12.46 16.98
N LEU A 270 -13.69 -11.23 17.48
CA LEU A 270 -13.84 -10.95 18.90
C LEU A 270 -15.33 -10.90 19.24
N ASP A 271 -15.77 -11.88 20.04
CA ASP A 271 -17.18 -12.06 20.43
C ASP A 271 -17.50 -11.51 21.83
N SER A 272 -16.50 -10.96 22.53
CA SER A 272 -16.63 -10.39 23.87
C SER A 272 -16.18 -8.93 23.91
N GLU A 273 -16.72 -8.17 24.86
CA GLU A 273 -16.29 -6.80 25.13
C GLU A 273 -14.86 -6.75 25.69
N LEU A 274 -14.12 -5.70 25.33
CA LEU A 274 -12.82 -5.40 25.93
C LEU A 274 -13.04 -4.39 27.06
N ALA A 275 -13.20 -4.91 28.28
CA ALA A 275 -13.54 -4.10 29.46
C ALA A 275 -14.84 -3.31 29.24
N GLU A 276 -14.78 -1.98 29.23
CA GLU A 276 -15.94 -1.08 29.07
C GLU A 276 -16.21 -0.70 27.59
N LEU A 277 -15.42 -1.23 26.64
CA LEU A 277 -15.58 -0.95 25.22
C LEU A 277 -16.63 -1.85 24.58
N GLN A 278 -17.43 -1.27 23.69
CA GLN A 278 -18.36 -2.03 22.86
C GLN A 278 -17.63 -3.11 22.06
N VAL A 279 -18.30 -4.23 21.82
CA VAL A 279 -17.80 -5.35 21.02
C VAL A 279 -17.24 -4.84 19.68
N LYS A 280 -16.08 -5.37 19.27
CA LYS A 280 -15.33 -5.03 18.03
C LYS A 280 -14.73 -3.63 17.97
N ILE A 281 -14.92 -2.77 18.98
CA ILE A 281 -14.13 -1.55 19.13
C ILE A 281 -12.81 -1.90 19.81
N ILE A 282 -11.71 -1.67 19.12
CA ILE A 282 -10.38 -2.08 19.56
C ILE A 282 -9.48 -0.83 19.65
N PRO A 283 -8.77 -0.65 20.79
CA PRO A 283 -7.78 0.39 20.90
C PRO A 283 -6.55 0.05 20.04
N ILE A 284 -6.22 0.94 19.10
CA ILE A 284 -5.02 0.87 18.27
C ILE A 284 -3.95 1.75 18.91
N PRO A 285 -2.85 1.18 19.41
CA PRO A 285 -1.78 1.94 20.05
C PRO A 285 -1.03 2.79 19.03
N ILE A 286 -0.26 3.75 19.54
CA ILE A 286 0.69 4.53 18.73
C ILE A 286 1.73 3.58 18.13
N SER A 287 2.03 3.77 16.85
CA SER A 287 3.13 3.08 16.17
C SER A 287 4.35 3.99 16.05
N GLU A 288 5.53 3.39 16.15
CA GLU A 288 6.81 4.04 15.94
C GLU A 288 7.55 3.33 14.81
N GLN A 289 8.14 4.11 13.90
CA GLN A 289 8.92 3.59 12.78
C GLN A 289 10.26 4.32 12.69
N THR A 290 11.30 3.59 12.29
CA THR A 290 12.63 4.16 12.02
C THR A 290 12.90 4.12 10.52
N PHE A 291 13.25 5.27 9.95
CA PHE A 291 13.57 5.42 8.54
C PHE A 291 14.86 6.22 8.36
N LEU A 292 15.48 6.07 7.19
CA LEU A 292 16.72 6.75 6.82
C LEU A 292 16.49 7.70 5.65
N PHE A 293 17.09 8.88 5.73
CA PHE A 293 17.05 9.89 4.68
C PHE A 293 18.34 10.70 4.64
N ASP A 294 18.64 11.28 3.48
CA ASP A 294 19.69 12.28 3.36
C ASP A 294 19.11 13.67 3.64
N VAL A 295 19.56 14.29 4.74
CA VAL A 295 19.15 15.64 5.16
C VAL A 295 19.43 16.67 4.06
N LYS A 296 20.53 16.51 3.31
CA LYS A 296 20.89 17.45 2.23
C LYS A 296 19.90 17.36 1.08
N GLU A 297 19.43 16.17 0.74
CA GLU A 297 18.41 15.97 -0.31
C GLU A 297 17.06 16.56 0.11
N LEU A 298 16.68 16.42 1.38
CA LEU A 298 15.42 16.97 1.91
C LEU A 298 15.40 18.48 1.98
N LEU A 299 16.52 19.10 2.37
CA LEU A 299 16.62 20.56 2.50
C LEU A 299 17.03 21.24 1.20
N ALA A 300 17.44 20.48 0.17
CA ALA A 300 17.75 21.02 -1.15
C ALA A 300 16.54 21.77 -1.70
N GLU A 301 16.73 23.04 -2.04
CA GLU A 301 15.70 23.81 -2.72
C GLU A 301 15.44 23.18 -4.09
N ASN A 302 14.25 22.61 -4.26
CA ASN A 302 13.74 22.20 -5.56
C ASN A 302 13.60 23.46 -6.44
N VAL A 303 14.69 23.89 -7.09
CA VAL A 303 14.60 24.79 -8.24
C VAL A 303 13.96 23.96 -9.35
N PRO A 304 12.74 24.28 -9.84
CA PRO A 304 12.21 23.60 -10.99
C PRO A 304 13.11 23.95 -12.18
N LYS A 305 13.94 22.99 -12.64
CA LYS A 305 14.62 23.11 -13.92
C LYS A 305 13.53 23.14 -14.99
N ALA A 306 13.21 24.33 -15.47
CA ALA A 306 12.44 24.53 -16.69
C ALA A 306 12.99 23.58 -17.75
N ALA A 307 12.10 22.78 -18.33
CA ALA A 307 12.43 21.86 -19.41
C ALA A 307 13.12 22.66 -20.53
N LYS A 308 14.43 22.46 -20.71
CA LYS A 308 15.12 22.88 -21.93
C LYS A 308 14.55 22.03 -23.06
N ILE A 309 13.62 22.61 -23.81
CA ILE A 309 13.23 22.12 -25.13
C ILE A 309 14.50 22.19 -25.99
N ASN A 310 15.14 21.04 -26.18
CA ASN A 310 16.19 20.88 -27.18
C ASN A 310 15.55 21.04 -28.57
N LYS A 311 15.64 22.24 -29.15
CA LYS A 311 15.52 22.41 -30.61
C LYS A 311 16.68 21.66 -31.25
N LYS A 312 16.45 20.41 -31.68
CA LYS A 312 17.34 19.74 -32.62
C LYS A 312 17.23 20.43 -33.96
N ASN A 313 18.35 20.97 -34.41
CA ASN A 313 18.56 21.51 -35.75
C ASN A 313 18.20 20.45 -36.80
N HIS A 314 17.20 20.74 -37.64
CA HIS A 314 17.08 20.11 -38.95
C HIS A 314 18.23 20.64 -39.81
N LYS A 315 19.30 19.84 -39.95
CA LYS A 315 20.23 20.00 -41.06
C LYS A 315 19.62 19.32 -42.29
N ASN A 316 19.56 20.10 -43.35
CA ASN A 316 19.19 19.75 -44.71
C ASN A 316 19.89 18.47 -45.18
N LEU A 317 19.12 17.49 -45.65
CA LEU A 317 19.55 16.57 -46.69
C LEU A 317 18.93 17.08 -48.00
N ASN A 318 19.74 17.81 -48.76
CA ASN A 318 19.56 18.02 -50.20
C ASN A 318 20.83 17.49 -50.87
N GLN A 319 20.63 16.72 -51.95
CA GLN A 319 21.62 16.27 -52.95
C GLN A 319 22.54 15.13 -52.46
N ALA A 320 22.69 13.99 -53.14
CA ALA A 320 22.31 13.53 -54.48
C ALA A 320 22.04 12.01 -54.42
#